data_AF-A0A973AIS0-F1
#
_entry.id   AF-A0A973AIS0-F1
#
_cell.length_a   1.000
_cell.length_b   1.000
_cell.length_c   1.000
_cell.angle_alpha   90.00
_cell.angle_beta   90.00
_cell.angle_gamma   90.00
#
_symmetry.space_group_name_H-M   'P 1'
#
loop_
_entity.id
_entity.type
_entity.pdbx_description
1 polymer ?
#
loop_
_entity_poly.entity_id
_entity_poly.type
_entity_poly.pdbx_seq_one_letter_code
_entity_poly.pdbx_strand_id
1 'polypeptide(L)'
;FVGGSLVPVGGHNLLEPAAQGLPIVTGPHVFNAQEIAEEFVALGACRIVANSAELAATIAELIDRPDEAEKIGGNGLKMLEQNRGSLKRLLVLLEPLLANNASD
;
A
#
# COMPACT_ATOMS: atom_id res chain seq x y z
N PHE A 1 5.85 9.81 2.80
CA PHE A 1 6.07 8.97 4.00
C PHE A 1 4.75 8.73 4.70
N VAL A 2 4.51 7.52 5.22
CA VAL A 2 3.29 7.16 5.94
C VAL A 2 3.52 7.32 7.45
N GLY A 3 2.83 8.28 8.06
CA GLY A 3 2.98 8.62 9.48
C GLY A 3 2.64 7.47 10.43
N GLY A 4 3.12 7.56 11.68
CA GLY A 4 2.88 6.55 12.73
C GLY A 4 3.73 5.27 12.62
N SER A 5 4.40 5.06 11.49
CA SER A 5 5.11 3.81 11.17
C SER A 5 6.54 3.71 11.73
N LEU A 6 7.12 4.80 12.24
CA LEU A 6 8.43 4.82 12.92
C LEU A 6 8.35 4.58 14.44
N VAL A 7 7.13 4.44 14.97
CA VAL A 7 6.88 4.16 16.38
C VAL A 7 5.90 2.99 16.49
N PRO A 8 5.86 2.25 17.61
CA PRO A 8 5.03 1.05 17.76
C PRO A 8 3.52 1.35 17.92
N VAL A 9 3.03 2.41 17.28
CA VAL A 9 1.60 2.76 17.16
C VAL A 9 1.01 2.21 15.85
N GLY A 10 1.86 1.95 14.86
CA GLY A 10 1.45 1.44 13.55
C GLY A 10 1.30 2.54 12.51
N GLY A 11 1.59 2.22 11.25
CA GLY A 11 1.42 3.11 10.12
C GLY A 11 -0.04 3.37 9.75
N HIS A 12 -0.28 4.54 9.15
CA HIS A 12 -1.53 4.83 8.42
C HIS A 12 -1.68 3.95 7.16
N ASN A 13 -2.79 4.13 6.45
CA ASN A 13 -3.14 3.33 5.28
C ASN A 13 -2.15 3.52 4.12
N LEU A 14 -1.46 2.44 3.72
CA LEU A 14 -0.52 2.43 2.59
C LEU A 14 -1.23 2.55 1.23
N LEU A 15 -2.53 2.24 1.15
CA LEU A 15 -3.29 2.28 -0.10
C LEU A 15 -3.56 3.71 -0.58
N GLU A 16 -3.62 4.70 0.32
CA GLU A 16 -3.86 6.10 -0.02
C GLU A 16 -2.78 6.69 -0.94
N PRO A 17 -1.47 6.66 -0.59
CA PRO A 17 -0.43 7.14 -1.49
C PRO A 17 -0.28 6.26 -2.74
N ALA A 18 -0.50 4.95 -2.64
CA ALA A 18 -0.47 4.05 -3.79
C ALA A 18 -1.53 4.42 -4.85
N ALA A 19 -2.73 4.79 -4.42
CA ALA A 19 -3.82 5.19 -5.31
C ALA A 19 -3.54 6.50 -6.05
N GLN A 20 -2.63 7.32 -5.53
CA GLN A 20 -2.15 8.54 -6.16
C GLN A 20 -0.90 8.33 -7.02
N GLY A 21 -0.42 7.09 -7.15
CA GLY A 21 0.82 6.79 -7.86
C GLY A 21 2.05 7.44 -7.22
N LEU A 22 2.03 7.66 -5.90
CA LEU A 22 3.15 8.28 -5.18
C LEU A 22 4.09 7.21 -4.62
N PRO A 23 5.41 7.45 -4.58
CA PRO A 23 6.35 6.54 -3.94
C PRO A 23 6.07 6.41 -2.45
N ILE A 24 6.00 5.17 -1.96
CA ILE A 24 5.67 4.89 -0.57
C ILE A 24 6.95 4.74 0.24
N VAL A 25 7.05 5.50 1.32
CA VAL A 25 8.08 5.32 2.35
C VAL A 25 7.38 5.09 3.68
N THR A 26 7.72 4.03 4.39
CA THR A 26 7.15 3.67 5.69
C THR A 26 8.24 3.29 6.68
N GLY A 27 7.95 3.36 7.97
CA GLY A 27 8.77 2.76 9.02
C GLY A 27 8.43 1.29 9.26
N PRO A 28 9.12 0.61 10.18
CA PRO A 28 9.01 -0.83 10.38
C PRO A 28 7.70 -1.25 11.08
N HIS A 29 6.98 -0.31 11.72
CA HIS A 29 5.77 -0.62 12.47
C HIS A 29 4.54 -0.51 11.55
N VAL A 30 4.23 -1.60 10.85
CA VAL A 30 3.12 -1.69 9.88
C VAL A 30 2.12 -2.80 10.23
N PHE A 31 2.00 -3.18 11.51
CA PHE A 31 1.14 -4.29 11.93
C PHE A 31 -0.34 -4.16 11.50
N ASN A 32 -0.84 -2.95 11.31
CA ASN A 32 -2.21 -2.69 10.80
C ASN A 32 -2.38 -2.96 9.30
N ALA A 33 -1.27 -3.10 8.56
CA ALA A 33 -1.24 -3.22 7.10
C ALA A 33 -0.08 -4.12 6.64
N GLN A 34 0.28 -5.13 7.44
CA GLN A 34 1.51 -5.90 7.25
C GLN A 34 1.54 -6.62 5.90
N GLU A 35 0.45 -7.29 5.54
CA GLU A 35 0.32 -8.02 4.28
C GLU A 35 0.53 -7.10 3.06
N ILE A 36 -0.13 -5.94 3.07
CA ILE A 36 0.02 -4.93 1.99
C ILE A 36 1.43 -4.35 1.97
N ALA A 37 2.04 -4.12 3.14
CA ALA A 37 3.41 -3.61 3.23
C ALA A 37 4.41 -4.61 2.61
N GLU A 38 4.28 -5.89 2.95
CA GLU A 38 5.10 -6.96 2.39
C GLU A 38 4.95 -7.07 0.87
N GLU A 39 3.71 -7.01 0.36
CA GLU A 39 3.43 -7.03 -1.07
C GLU A 39 4.02 -5.81 -1.79
N PHE A 40 3.84 -4.60 -1.24
CA PHE A 40 4.42 -3.38 -1.82
C PHE A 40 5.94 -3.36 -1.80
N VAL A 41 6.59 -3.92 -0.77
CA VAL A 41 8.05 -4.07 -0.75
C VAL A 41 8.49 -5.05 -1.84
N ALA A 42 7.82 -6.20 -1.96
CA ALA A 42 8.15 -7.20 -2.98
C ALA A 42 8.00 -6.67 -4.42
N LEU A 43 7.01 -5.80 -4.65
CA LEU A 43 6.79 -5.13 -5.94
C LEU A 43 7.67 -3.91 -6.19
N GLY A 44 8.51 -3.52 -5.22
CA GLY A 44 9.31 -2.29 -5.31
C GLY A 44 8.45 -1.02 -5.35
N ALA A 45 7.27 -1.06 -4.73
CA ALA A 45 6.35 0.07 -4.55
C ALA A 45 6.54 0.78 -3.21
N CYS A 46 7.29 0.18 -2.28
CA CYS A 46 7.51 0.73 -0.94
C CYS A 46 8.98 0.57 -0.49
N ARG A 47 9.51 1.60 0.17
CA ARG A 47 10.78 1.57 0.91
C ARG A 47 10.50 1.60 2.42
N ILE A 48 11.16 0.73 3.18
CA ILE A 48 11.12 0.71 4.65
C ILE A 48 12.35 1.44 5.19
N VAL A 49 12.16 2.36 6.14
CA VAL A 49 13.23 3.09 6.83
C VAL A 49 13.16 2.86 8.34
N ALA A 50 14.29 2.70 9.01
CA ALA A 50 14.32 2.36 10.43
C ALA A 50 14.22 3.56 11.37
N ASN A 51 14.56 4.77 10.90
CA ASN A 51 14.67 5.97 11.72
C ASN A 51 14.54 7.27 10.90
N SER A 52 14.58 8.40 11.59
CA SER A 52 14.44 9.74 10.98
C SER A 52 15.58 10.11 10.04
N ALA A 53 16.81 9.64 10.27
CA ALA A 53 17.95 9.92 9.41
C ALA A 53 17.81 9.19 8.07
N GLU A 54 17.45 7.90 8.09
CA GLU A 54 17.14 7.13 6.88
C GLU A 54 15.94 7.66 6.13
N LEU A 55 14.91 8.14 6.86
CA LEU A 55 13.77 8.81 6.25
C LEU A 55 14.23 10.06 5.48
N ALA A 56 15.02 10.94 6.10
CA ALA A 56 15.51 12.15 5.45
C ALA A 56 16.35 11.83 4.21
N ALA A 57 17.26 10.85 4.31
CA ALA A 57 18.09 10.41 3.19
C ALA A 57 17.25 9.83 2.04
N THR A 58 16.28 8.98 2.34
CA THR A 58 15.39 8.38 1.33
C THR A 58 14.53 9.43 0.63
N ILE A 59 14.00 10.41 1.37
CA ILE A 59 13.21 11.49 0.77
C ILE A 59 14.08 12.36 -0.15
N ALA A 60 15.30 12.71 0.28
CA ALA A 60 16.23 13.46 -0.55
C ALA A 60 16.56 12.71 -1.84
N GLU A 61 16.84 11.40 -1.76
CA GLU A 61 17.11 10.55 -2.92
C GLU A 61 15.93 10.54 -3.91
N LEU A 62 14.70 10.39 -3.42
CA LEU A 62 13.50 10.37 -4.27
C LEU A 62 13.22 11.73 -4.93
N ILE A 63 13.59 12.84 -4.27
CA ILE A 63 13.49 14.18 -4.84
C ILE A 63 14.54 14.36 -5.94
N ASP A 64 15.77 13.90 -5.72
CA ASP A 64 16.88 13.99 -6.68
C ASP A 64 16.74 13.03 -7.86
N ARG A 65 15.93 11.97 -7.71
CA ARG A 65 15.69 10.92 -8.73
C ARG A 65 14.19 10.77 -9.02
N PRO A 66 13.59 11.71 -9.76
CA PRO A 66 12.16 11.68 -10.08
C PRO A 66 11.76 10.41 -10.86
N ASP A 67 12.61 9.89 -11.75
CA ASP A 67 12.33 8.65 -12.48
C ASP A 67 12.19 7.43 -11.55
N GLU A 68 12.99 7.37 -10.48
CA GLU A 68 12.86 6.32 -9.47
C GLU A 68 11.59 6.50 -8.64
N ALA A 69 11.27 7.73 -8.26
CA ALA A 69 10.04 8.06 -7.54
C ALA A 69 8.78 7.67 -8.35
N GLU A 70 8.75 8.01 -9.64
CA GLU A 70 7.66 7.64 -10.56
C GLU A 70 7.57 6.13 -10.73
N LYS A 71 8.70 5.42 -10.86
CA LYS A 71 8.71 3.97 -10.95
C LYS A 71 8.11 3.31 -9.71
N ILE A 72 8.53 3.73 -8.51
CA ILE A 72 8.04 3.19 -7.24
C ILE A 72 6.53 3.46 -7.10
N GLY A 73 6.11 4.71 -7.34
CA GLY A 73 4.70 5.08 -7.26
C GLY A 73 3.83 4.35 -8.28
N GLY A 74 4.32 4.20 -9.52
CA GLY A 74 3.66 3.46 -10.58
C GLY A 74 3.49 1.96 -10.29
N ASN A 75 4.43 1.34 -9.56
CA ASN A 75 4.28 -0.06 -9.12
C ASN A 75 3.12 -0.22 -8.14
N GLY A 76 2.98 0.70 -7.18
CA GLY A 76 1.87 0.70 -6.22
C GLY A 76 0.51 0.92 -6.90
N LEU A 77 0.45 1.87 -7.83
CA LEU A 77 -0.78 2.13 -8.60
C LEU A 77 -1.21 0.91 -9.42
N LYS A 78 -0.27 0.26 -10.12
CA LYS A 78 -0.56 -0.95 -10.92
C LYS A 78 -1.13 -2.09 -10.07
N MET A 79 -0.59 -2.31 -8.88
CA MET A 79 -1.10 -3.33 -7.94
C MET A 79 -2.56 -3.03 -7.56
N LEU A 80 -2.89 -1.78 -7.27
CA LEU A 80 -4.26 -1.38 -6.96
C LEU A 80 -5.20 -1.54 -8.16
N GLU A 81 -4.74 -1.22 -9.36
CA GLU A 81 -5.52 -1.39 -10.59
C GLU A 81 -5.83 -2.87 -10.87
N GLN A 82 -4.88 -3.76 -10.61
CA GLN A 82 -5.08 -5.21 -10.72
C GLN A 82 -6.10 -5.73 -9.70
N ASN A 83 -6.08 -5.18 -8.49
CA ASN A 83 -7.04 -5.48 -7.44
C ASN A 83 -8.39 -4.74 -7.61
N ARG A 84 -8.51 -3.85 -8.60
CA ARG A 84 -9.76 -3.16 -8.91
C ARG A 84 -10.82 -4.17 -9.37
N GLY A 85 -12.02 -4.00 -8.83
CA GLY A 85 -13.15 -4.89 -9.12
C GLY A 85 -13.21 -6.14 -8.25
N SER A 86 -12.29 -6.35 -7.29
CA SER A 86 -12.38 -7.45 -6.32
C SER A 86 -13.68 -7.43 -5.54
N LEU A 87 -14.21 -6.25 -5.15
CA LEU A 87 -15.52 -6.14 -4.52
C LEU A 87 -16.65 -6.66 -5.43
N LYS A 88 -16.65 -6.27 -6.71
CA LYS A 88 -17.67 -6.72 -7.66
C LYS A 88 -17.58 -8.24 -7.87
N ARG A 89 -16.38 -8.79 -8.00
CA ARG A 89 -16.15 -10.25 -8.09
C ARG A 89 -16.67 -10.97 -6.85
N LEU A 90 -16.38 -10.43 -5.66
CA LEU A 90 -16.87 -10.99 -4.40
C LEU A 90 -18.40 -10.98 -4.33
N LEU A 91 -19.05 -9.86 -4.71
CA LEU A 91 -20.51 -9.77 -4.71
C LEU A 91 -21.16 -10.79 -5.66
N VAL A 92 -20.60 -11.00 -6.85
CA VAL A 92 -21.08 -12.04 -7.79
C VAL A 92 -20.98 -13.44 -7.18
N LEU A 93 -19.94 -13.72 -6.38
CA LEU A 93 -19.81 -15.01 -5.70
C LEU A 93 -20.78 -15.16 -4.53
N LEU A 94 -21.13 -14.07 -3.85
CA LEU A 94 -22.05 -14.06 -2.71
C LEU A 94 -23.53 -14.07 -3.13
N GLU A 95 -23.87 -13.49 -4.29
CA GLU A 95 -25.24 -13.42 -4.83
C GLU A 95 -26.04 -14.73 -4.71
N PRO A 96 -25.53 -15.90 -5.18
CA PRO A 96 -26.27 -17.17 -5.06
C PRO A 96 -26.42 -17.66 -3.61
N LEU A 97 -25.53 -17.29 -2.70
CA LEU A 97 -25.60 -17.68 -1.28
C LEU A 97 -26.61 -16.83 -0.50
N LEU A 98 -26.79 -15.57 -0.91
CA LEU A 98 -27.79 -14.67 -0.32
C LEU A 98 -29.20 -15.02 -0.82
N ALA A 99 -29.34 -15.43 -2.08
CA ALA A 99 -30.63 -15.84 -2.65
C ALA A 99 -31.18 -17.13 -2.02
N ASN A 100 -30.30 -18.08 -1.64
CA ASN A 100 -30.72 -19.34 -1.02
C ASN A 100 -31.12 -19.23 0.46
N ASN A 101 -30.78 -18.14 1.15
CA ASN A 101 -31.17 -17.92 2.55
C ASN A 101 -32.48 -17.12 2.72
N ALA A 102 -33.13 -16.73 1.62
CA ALA A 102 -34.41 -15.99 1.64
C ALA A 102 -35.64 -16.88 1.45
N SER A 103 -35.47 -18.21 1.49
CA SER A 103 -36.54 -19.21 1.25
C SER A 103 -36.96 -20.00 2.50
N ASP A 104 -36.58 -19.55 3.70
CA ASP A 104 -37.07 -20.07 4.99
C ASP A 104 -37.88 -18.99 5.75
#